data_AF-A0A536ZGF7-F1
#
_entry.id   AF-A0A536ZGF7-F1
#
_cell.length_a   1.000
_cell.length_b   1.000
_cell.length_c   1.000
_cell.angle_alpha   90.00
_cell.angle_beta   90.00
_cell.angle_gamma   90.00
#
_symmetry.space_group_name_H-M   'P 1'
#
loop_
_entity.id
_entity.type
_entity.pdbx_description
1 polymer ?
#
loop_
_entity_poly.entity_id
_entity_poly.type
_entity_poly.pdbx_seq_one_letter_code
_entity_poly.pdbx_strand_id
1 'polypeptide(L)'
;MKRSSASGGAASLVVIAGLALTSAAVADPMAIVAPLPPGAYPVGCSNVEQDFSRVQPGETAQQYWEGYPSGSRERYVEQLLADPGNVLRAGITIPDDRELFVDRATSVVEYDFLVCYPTGAGNPYPDYPLPTGNVVPHMQRGADPPLWPDSTSRWPVLLFSHGLGGSPLTPEYLNPLTRLASYGFVVIAPFHGDPRFADVNIENLSDALYAIVHFPTYVEMQSIRALSTTVALDMLLADPRFQGRIDADRIAGFGASLGGETLLLQVGAKLTVSIGLSSKQVIADPRLKAIVGYVPYFGQLFFPAFGRDQNGLDGIAVPFLGISGTADTTAPVGPAIEGVQRLGGSRYLVTLEGVTHHFDIPSTNDIFTWTLIATAAHLGDRGARVQLARMTNVAGGGDDRLLIDYTAPALPFLPGEVDVVEYHRDLTDHYFMTSIPLEIAALDAGSEWLRTGTEFKAFALGSGLGLPACRFFSMPALSPDTHFFTINPVECNIVRASPLWLFEGFVFEAQPPQTDGNCPADRIPVTRLYNNGMNRQPNHRFLTSKSETAAMQAEGWILEGPVFCAAP
;
A
#
# COMPACT_ATOMS: atom_id res chain seq x y z
N MET A 1 62.21 -37.66 8.76
CA MET A 1 62.85 -36.36 9.06
C MET A 1 62.45 -35.40 7.95
N LYS A 2 61.45 -34.55 8.17
CA LYS A 2 61.57 -33.11 8.53
C LYS A 2 62.35 -32.27 7.49
N ARG A 3 61.62 -31.44 6.74
CA ARG A 3 61.74 -29.97 6.55
C ARG A 3 61.11 -29.61 5.18
N SER A 4 59.94 -28.97 5.16
CA SER A 4 59.72 -27.52 5.29
C SER A 4 59.35 -26.93 3.91
N SER A 5 58.09 -27.03 3.51
CA SER A 5 57.54 -26.15 2.47
C SER A 5 57.01 -24.88 3.14
N ALA A 6 57.58 -23.76 2.71
CA ALA A 6 57.18 -22.42 3.14
C ALA A 6 55.70 -22.18 2.83
N SER A 7 54.98 -21.80 3.88
CA SER A 7 53.68 -21.14 3.83
C SER A 7 53.82 -19.81 3.09
N GLY A 8 53.43 -19.77 1.82
CA GLY A 8 53.10 -18.52 1.13
C GLY A 8 51.77 -18.03 1.69
N GLY A 9 51.84 -17.05 2.59
CA GLY A 9 50.66 -16.39 3.14
C GLY A 9 49.86 -15.76 2.01
N ALA A 10 48.64 -16.27 1.81
CA ALA A 10 47.60 -15.48 1.19
C ALA A 10 47.40 -14.26 2.09
N ALA A 11 47.79 -13.09 1.60
CA ALA A 11 47.43 -11.83 2.23
C ALA A 11 45.90 -11.74 2.19
N SER A 12 45.27 -12.13 3.30
CA SER A 12 43.86 -11.86 3.52
C SER A 12 43.66 -10.37 3.30
N LEU A 13 42.85 -10.02 2.30
CA LEU A 13 42.15 -8.76 2.21
C LEU A 13 41.27 -8.65 3.47
N VAL A 14 41.89 -8.34 4.61
CA VAL A 14 41.21 -7.66 5.71
C VAL A 14 41.04 -6.23 5.19
N VAL A 15 40.12 -6.10 4.23
CA VAL A 15 39.53 -4.84 3.82
C VAL A 15 38.97 -4.28 5.10
N ILE A 16 39.49 -3.11 5.45
CA ILE A 16 39.05 -2.23 6.53
C ILE A 16 37.60 -2.58 6.91
N ALA A 17 37.44 -3.43 7.94
CA ALA A 17 36.35 -3.22 8.86
C ALA A 17 36.55 -1.77 9.25
N GLY A 18 35.60 -0.92 8.86
CA GLY A 18 35.66 0.50 9.18
C GLY A 18 36.09 0.67 10.63
N LEU A 19 36.42 1.90 11.00
CA LEU A 19 36.00 2.35 12.32
C LEU A 19 34.46 2.32 12.36
N ALA A 20 33.85 1.14 12.22
CA ALA A 20 32.55 0.81 12.70
C ALA A 20 32.73 0.88 14.21
N LEU A 21 32.57 2.09 14.74
CA LEU A 21 31.87 2.21 15.99
C LEU A 21 30.64 1.34 15.80
N THR A 22 30.64 0.16 16.41
CA THR A 22 29.44 -0.61 16.63
C THR A 22 28.56 0.28 17.50
N SER A 23 27.91 1.27 16.90
CA SER A 23 26.79 1.92 17.53
C SER A 23 25.78 0.81 17.68
N ALA A 24 25.55 0.37 18.92
CA ALA A 24 24.35 -0.39 19.22
C ALA A 24 23.20 0.30 18.49
N ALA A 25 22.42 -0.46 17.70
CA ALA A 25 21.32 0.10 16.94
C ALA A 25 20.47 0.95 17.90
N VAL A 26 20.53 2.27 17.73
CA VAL A 26 19.75 3.18 18.55
C VAL A 26 18.32 3.03 18.06
N ALA A 27 17.39 2.76 18.98
CA ALA A 27 15.99 2.65 18.64
C ALA A 27 15.54 3.98 18.01
N ASP A 28 14.96 3.90 16.81
CA ASP A 28 14.46 5.09 16.11
C ASP A 28 13.34 5.71 16.97
N PRO A 29 13.47 6.98 17.39
CA PRO A 29 12.47 7.64 18.23
C PRO A 29 11.09 7.79 17.56
N MET A 30 11.00 7.60 16.24
CA MET A 30 9.77 7.65 15.46
C MET A 30 9.18 6.25 15.16
N ALA A 31 9.81 5.18 15.63
CA ALA A 31 9.36 3.81 15.38
C ALA A 31 7.97 3.51 16.00
N ILE A 32 7.74 3.98 17.22
CA ILE A 32 6.47 3.78 17.94
C ILE A 32 5.65 5.07 17.84
N VAL A 33 4.49 4.99 17.20
CA VAL A 33 3.64 6.17 16.96
C VAL A 33 2.46 6.17 17.92
N ALA A 34 2.17 7.33 18.51
CA ALA A 34 0.96 7.49 19.31
C ALA A 34 -0.29 7.37 18.40
N PRO A 35 -1.38 6.75 18.88
CA PRO A 35 -2.60 6.62 18.09
C PRO A 35 -3.13 8.00 17.72
N LEU A 36 -3.61 8.15 16.48
CA LEU A 36 -4.18 9.41 16.03
C LEU A 36 -5.42 9.78 16.86
N PRO A 37 -5.62 11.07 17.18
CA PRO A 37 -6.83 11.52 17.85
C PRO A 37 -8.06 11.26 16.95
N PRO A 38 -9.28 11.22 17.51
CA PRO A 38 -10.51 11.12 16.71
C PRO A 38 -10.58 12.20 15.62
N GLY A 39 -11.25 11.87 14.51
CA GLY A 39 -11.43 12.79 13.39
C GLY A 39 -12.06 14.12 13.82
N ALA A 40 -11.60 15.21 13.23
CA ALA A 40 -11.93 16.58 13.64
C ALA A 40 -13.33 17.03 13.20
N TYR A 41 -13.97 16.31 12.28
CA TYR A 41 -15.22 16.74 11.64
C TYR A 41 -16.40 15.84 12.03
N PRO A 42 -17.57 16.43 12.35
CA PRO A 42 -18.84 15.75 12.18
C PRO A 42 -19.01 15.24 10.74
N VAL A 43 -19.86 14.24 10.55
CA VAL A 43 -20.04 13.57 9.26
C VAL A 43 -21.47 13.72 8.78
N GLY A 44 -21.65 14.15 7.53
CA GLY A 44 -22.93 14.04 6.83
C GLY A 44 -22.85 12.99 5.73
N CYS A 45 -23.98 12.41 5.34
CA CYS A 45 -24.02 11.42 4.26
C CYS A 45 -25.13 11.72 3.24
N SER A 46 -24.96 11.18 2.04
CA SER A 46 -25.93 11.28 0.95
C SER A 46 -27.22 10.53 1.25
N ASN A 47 -28.27 10.86 0.50
CA ASN A 47 -29.57 10.23 0.65
C ASN A 47 -29.51 8.73 0.33
N VAL A 48 -29.99 7.92 1.26
CA VAL A 48 -30.30 6.48 1.11
C VAL A 48 -31.59 6.15 1.86
N GLU A 49 -32.53 7.10 1.89
CA GLU A 49 -33.81 6.95 2.57
C GLU A 49 -34.60 5.77 1.99
N GLN A 50 -35.10 4.92 2.88
CA GLN A 50 -35.77 3.68 2.55
C GLN A 50 -37.14 3.55 3.20
N ASP A 51 -38.02 2.86 2.48
CA ASP A 51 -39.33 2.42 2.93
C ASP A 51 -39.26 0.93 3.30
N PHE A 52 -39.01 0.67 4.59
CA PHE A 52 -38.88 -0.69 5.10
C PHE A 52 -40.20 -1.49 5.09
N SER A 53 -41.35 -0.86 4.81
CA SER A 53 -42.60 -1.61 4.61
C SER A 53 -42.58 -2.46 3.33
N ARG A 54 -41.60 -2.22 2.43
CA ARG A 54 -41.39 -3.00 1.20
C ARG A 54 -40.63 -4.31 1.44
N VAL A 55 -40.03 -4.49 2.61
CA VAL A 55 -39.36 -5.75 2.99
C VAL A 55 -40.41 -6.85 3.11
N GLN A 56 -40.22 -7.95 2.39
CA GLN A 56 -41.20 -9.05 2.40
C GLN A 56 -41.15 -9.84 3.71
N PRO A 57 -42.25 -10.52 4.09
CA PRO A 57 -42.27 -11.35 5.30
C PRO A 57 -41.15 -12.40 5.31
N GLY A 58 -40.38 -12.45 6.40
CA GLY A 58 -39.26 -13.37 6.57
C GLY A 58 -37.93 -12.89 5.98
N GLU A 59 -37.90 -11.68 5.41
CA GLU A 59 -36.70 -11.04 4.85
C GLU A 59 -36.23 -9.90 5.75
N THR A 60 -34.99 -9.46 5.53
CA THR A 60 -34.42 -8.29 6.22
C THR A 60 -34.00 -7.22 5.22
N ALA A 61 -33.97 -5.96 5.64
CA ALA A 61 -33.44 -4.88 4.79
C ALA A 61 -31.98 -5.13 4.38
N GLN A 62 -31.20 -5.73 5.28
CA GLN A 62 -29.80 -6.08 5.05
C GLN A 62 -29.61 -7.00 3.83
N GLN A 63 -30.49 -7.99 3.62
CA GLN A 63 -30.45 -8.84 2.43
C GLN A 63 -30.61 -8.05 1.12
N TYR A 64 -31.32 -6.93 1.12
CA TYR A 64 -31.43 -6.05 -0.06
C TYR A 64 -30.17 -5.22 -0.25
N TRP A 65 -29.55 -4.72 0.83
CA TRP A 65 -28.31 -3.95 0.77
C TRP A 65 -27.14 -4.79 0.25
N GLU A 66 -27.10 -6.05 0.67
CA GLU A 66 -26.05 -7.02 0.32
C GLU A 66 -26.35 -7.72 -0.99
N GLY A 67 -27.61 -7.71 -1.47
CA GLY A 67 -28.00 -8.29 -2.74
C GLY A 67 -28.34 -9.78 -2.71
N TYR A 68 -28.60 -10.36 -1.52
CA TYR A 68 -28.93 -11.77 -1.36
C TYR A 68 -30.29 -12.11 -2.00
N PRO A 69 -30.33 -12.98 -3.03
CA PRO A 69 -31.56 -13.32 -3.73
C PRO A 69 -32.54 -14.12 -2.86
N SER A 70 -33.81 -14.13 -3.28
CA SER A 70 -34.87 -14.98 -2.72
C SER A 70 -35.32 -16.01 -3.76
N GLY A 71 -34.66 -17.17 -3.82
CA GLY A 71 -34.86 -18.08 -4.94
C GLY A 71 -34.44 -17.41 -6.25
N SER A 72 -35.35 -17.29 -7.22
CA SER A 72 -35.08 -16.60 -8.50
C SER A 72 -35.28 -15.08 -8.48
N ARG A 73 -35.74 -14.50 -7.35
CA ARG A 73 -35.99 -13.06 -7.25
C ARG A 73 -34.73 -12.35 -6.77
N GLU A 74 -34.18 -11.49 -7.62
CA GLU A 74 -33.10 -10.58 -7.22
C GLU A 74 -33.58 -9.61 -6.14
N ARG A 75 -32.70 -9.33 -5.18
CA ARG A 75 -32.86 -8.26 -4.20
C ARG A 75 -31.78 -7.23 -4.43
N TYR A 76 -32.12 -5.95 -4.32
CA TYR A 76 -31.14 -4.87 -4.33
C TYR A 76 -31.64 -3.65 -3.56
N VAL A 77 -30.74 -2.83 -3.04
CA VAL A 77 -31.06 -1.65 -2.20
C VAL A 77 -32.05 -0.71 -2.89
N GLU A 78 -31.95 -0.59 -4.21
CA GLU A 78 -32.87 0.17 -5.08
C GLU A 78 -34.34 -0.04 -4.74
N GLN A 79 -34.74 -1.29 -4.50
CA GLN A 79 -36.13 -1.68 -4.29
C GLN A 79 -36.69 -1.11 -2.99
N LEU A 80 -35.83 -0.81 -2.01
CA LEU A 80 -36.21 -0.24 -0.73
C LEU A 80 -36.18 1.30 -0.74
N LEU A 81 -35.53 1.95 -1.72
CA LEU A 81 -35.38 3.40 -1.73
C LEU A 81 -36.74 4.11 -1.77
N ALA A 82 -36.97 4.99 -0.80
CA ALA A 82 -38.18 5.82 -0.74
C ALA A 82 -38.14 6.95 -1.78
N ASP A 83 -36.94 7.43 -2.11
CA ASP A 83 -36.71 8.53 -3.04
C ASP A 83 -35.53 8.24 -4.01
N PRO A 84 -35.69 7.27 -4.94
CA PRO A 84 -34.60 6.84 -5.82
C PRO A 84 -34.11 7.94 -6.77
N GLY A 85 -34.88 9.01 -6.99
CA GLY A 85 -34.49 10.13 -7.86
C GLY A 85 -33.42 11.04 -7.25
N ASN A 86 -33.17 10.95 -5.94
CA ASN A 86 -32.18 11.75 -5.23
C ASN A 86 -31.04 10.93 -4.62
N VAL A 87 -30.95 9.64 -4.95
CA VAL A 87 -29.83 8.76 -4.59
C VAL A 87 -28.73 8.87 -5.65
N LEU A 88 -27.48 8.69 -5.23
CA LEU A 88 -26.35 8.60 -6.14
C LEU A 88 -26.37 7.23 -6.82
N ARG A 89 -26.56 7.22 -8.14
CA ARG A 89 -26.63 6.00 -8.96
C ARG A 89 -25.91 6.17 -10.28
N ALA A 90 -25.35 5.07 -10.79
CA ALA A 90 -24.81 4.99 -12.14
C ALA A 90 -24.95 3.57 -12.72
N GLY A 91 -25.18 3.50 -14.02
CA GLY A 91 -25.21 2.27 -14.79
C GLY A 91 -23.84 1.96 -15.42
N ILE A 92 -23.47 0.69 -15.40
CA ILE A 92 -22.23 0.17 -16.00
C ILE A 92 -22.61 -0.65 -17.23
N THR A 93 -22.11 -0.29 -18.40
CA THR A 93 -22.17 -1.19 -19.56
C THR A 93 -21.04 -2.19 -19.47
N ILE A 94 -21.38 -3.46 -19.23
CA ILE A 94 -20.40 -4.53 -19.05
C ILE A 94 -19.70 -4.83 -20.39
N PRO A 95 -18.36 -4.85 -20.44
CA PRO A 95 -17.62 -5.17 -21.67
C PRO A 95 -18.00 -6.54 -22.27
N ASP A 96 -17.88 -6.69 -23.59
CA ASP A 96 -18.01 -7.98 -24.28
C ASP A 96 -16.73 -8.81 -24.13
N ASP A 97 -16.39 -9.15 -22.89
CA ASP A 97 -15.27 -10.01 -22.54
C ASP A 97 -15.78 -11.23 -21.77
N ARG A 98 -16.13 -12.29 -22.51
CA ARG A 98 -16.78 -13.48 -21.94
C ARG A 98 -15.85 -14.37 -21.11
N GLU A 99 -14.55 -14.07 -21.06
CA GLU A 99 -13.65 -14.71 -20.09
C GLU A 99 -13.81 -14.11 -18.68
N LEU A 100 -14.22 -12.85 -18.61
CA LEU A 100 -14.49 -12.15 -17.34
C LEU A 100 -15.99 -12.10 -17.03
N PHE A 101 -16.84 -11.92 -18.03
CA PHE A 101 -18.28 -11.67 -17.86
C PHE A 101 -19.10 -12.75 -18.58
N VAL A 102 -19.28 -13.89 -17.92
CA VAL A 102 -19.95 -15.07 -18.48
C VAL A 102 -21.44 -14.83 -18.78
N ASP A 103 -22.16 -14.18 -17.87
CA ASP A 103 -23.61 -14.01 -17.91
C ASP A 103 -24.01 -12.58 -18.26
N ARG A 104 -23.17 -11.60 -17.91
CA ARG A 104 -23.50 -10.18 -17.98
C ARG A 104 -22.78 -9.40 -19.09
N ALA A 105 -21.95 -10.05 -19.92
CA ALA A 105 -21.34 -9.38 -21.08
C ALA A 105 -22.37 -8.60 -21.89
N THR A 106 -22.07 -7.34 -22.22
CA THR A 106 -22.92 -6.38 -22.94
C THR A 106 -24.19 -5.89 -22.21
N SER A 107 -24.48 -6.42 -21.02
CA SER A 107 -25.61 -5.96 -20.21
C SER A 107 -25.30 -4.63 -19.52
N VAL A 108 -26.34 -3.98 -18.99
CA VAL A 108 -26.20 -2.83 -18.10
C VAL A 108 -26.49 -3.27 -16.67
N VAL A 109 -25.58 -2.93 -15.76
CA VAL A 109 -25.71 -3.21 -14.32
C VAL A 109 -25.76 -1.89 -13.57
N GLU A 110 -26.82 -1.67 -12.79
CA GLU A 110 -27.01 -0.47 -11.98
C GLU A 110 -26.36 -0.60 -10.60
N TYR A 111 -25.73 0.50 -10.17
CA TYR A 111 -25.08 0.64 -8.88
C TYR A 111 -25.54 1.88 -8.14
N ASP A 112 -25.90 1.69 -6.88
CA ASP A 112 -26.12 2.76 -5.91
C ASP A 112 -24.86 3.01 -5.07
N PHE A 113 -24.73 4.23 -4.57
CA PHE A 113 -23.58 4.67 -3.78
C PHE A 113 -24.01 5.42 -2.53
N LEU A 114 -23.29 5.18 -1.43
CA LEU A 114 -23.30 6.03 -0.25
C LEU A 114 -22.08 6.95 -0.31
N VAL A 115 -22.29 8.25 -0.14
CA VAL A 115 -21.21 9.23 0.02
C VAL A 115 -21.31 9.87 1.39
N CYS A 116 -20.28 9.73 2.22
CA CYS A 116 -20.17 10.42 3.50
C CYS A 116 -19.02 11.43 3.44
N TYR A 117 -19.21 12.58 4.06
CA TYR A 117 -18.33 13.74 3.91
C TYR A 117 -18.24 14.55 5.19
N PRO A 118 -17.16 15.34 5.37
CA PRO A 118 -17.02 16.23 6.52
C PRO A 118 -18.13 17.29 6.48
N THR A 119 -18.76 17.56 7.62
CA THR A 119 -19.80 18.58 7.74
C THR A 119 -19.56 19.53 8.92
N GLY A 120 -20.28 20.65 8.94
CA GLY A 120 -20.20 21.63 10.03
C GLY A 120 -20.94 21.15 11.28
N ALA A 121 -20.48 21.55 12.47
CA ALA A 121 -21.12 21.21 13.75
C ALA A 121 -22.58 21.68 13.89
N GLY A 122 -23.03 22.63 13.05
CA GLY A 122 -24.40 23.11 12.99
C GLY A 122 -25.26 22.41 11.92
N ASN A 123 -24.85 21.27 11.37
CA ASN A 123 -25.63 20.54 10.37
C ASN A 123 -27.00 20.15 10.97
N PRO A 124 -28.13 20.66 10.41
CA PRO A 124 -29.46 20.42 10.95
C PRO A 124 -30.09 19.10 10.48
N TYR A 125 -29.46 18.38 9.55
CA TYR A 125 -30.01 17.14 9.03
C TYR A 125 -30.02 16.08 10.15
N PRO A 126 -31.14 15.38 10.36
CA PRO A 126 -31.21 14.35 11.37
C PRO A 126 -30.44 13.10 10.95
N ASP A 127 -29.98 12.35 11.93
CA ASP A 127 -29.49 10.99 11.71
C ASP A 127 -30.62 10.11 11.17
N TYR A 128 -30.29 9.23 10.22
CA TYR A 128 -31.24 8.28 9.64
C TYR A 128 -31.07 6.90 10.28
N PRO A 129 -32.05 6.43 11.07
CA PRO A 129 -31.94 5.14 11.76
C PRO A 129 -32.12 3.98 10.80
N LEU A 130 -31.29 2.96 10.96
CA LEU A 130 -31.36 1.70 10.23
C LEU A 130 -32.00 0.61 11.09
N PRO A 131 -32.69 -0.39 10.50
CA PRO A 131 -33.25 -1.52 11.23
C PRO A 131 -32.22 -2.37 12.00
N THR A 132 -30.94 -2.25 11.65
CA THR A 132 -29.81 -2.89 12.33
C THR A 132 -29.41 -2.20 13.64
N GLY A 133 -29.98 -1.05 13.97
CA GLY A 133 -29.65 -0.24 15.14
C GLY A 133 -28.57 0.80 14.93
N ASN A 134 -27.92 0.83 13.75
CA ASN A 134 -27.00 1.90 13.37
C ASN A 134 -27.74 3.12 12.81
N VAL A 135 -26.98 4.19 12.56
CA VAL A 135 -27.48 5.40 11.94
C VAL A 135 -26.58 5.84 10.78
N VAL A 136 -27.19 6.36 9.72
CA VAL A 136 -26.48 7.15 8.69
C VAL A 136 -26.47 8.61 9.19
N PRO A 137 -25.31 9.19 9.52
CA PRO A 137 -25.25 10.46 10.23
C PRO A 137 -25.63 11.63 9.32
N HIS A 138 -26.40 12.58 9.87
CA HIS A 138 -26.83 13.81 9.20
C HIS A 138 -27.20 13.61 7.72
N MET A 139 -28.07 12.62 7.45
CA MET A 139 -28.35 12.17 6.09
C MET A 139 -29.15 13.20 5.31
N GLN A 140 -28.70 13.53 4.09
CA GLN A 140 -29.46 14.33 3.12
C GLN A 140 -30.81 13.65 2.80
N ARG A 141 -31.86 14.44 2.51
CA ARG A 141 -33.13 13.95 1.96
C ARG A 141 -33.57 14.75 0.76
N GLY A 142 -34.27 14.13 -0.19
CA GLY A 142 -34.65 14.83 -1.42
C GLY A 142 -33.44 15.48 -2.09
N ALA A 143 -33.63 16.70 -2.60
CA ALA A 143 -32.59 17.48 -3.25
C ALA A 143 -31.68 18.26 -2.27
N ASP A 144 -31.64 17.88 -0.97
CA ASP A 144 -30.78 18.52 0.02
C ASP A 144 -29.30 18.51 -0.44
N PRO A 145 -28.61 19.67 -0.44
CA PRO A 145 -27.21 19.74 -0.82
C PRO A 145 -26.30 19.24 0.33
N PRO A 146 -25.06 18.83 0.03
CA PRO A 146 -24.04 18.61 1.06
C PRO A 146 -23.72 19.92 1.78
N LEU A 147 -23.71 19.84 3.12
CA LEU A 147 -23.32 20.95 3.98
C LEU A 147 -21.87 20.78 4.41
N TRP A 148 -21.01 21.71 4.02
CA TRP A 148 -19.57 21.63 4.25
C TRP A 148 -19.14 22.44 5.48
N PRO A 149 -18.00 22.11 6.13
CA PRO A 149 -17.50 22.84 7.30
C PRO A 149 -17.14 24.30 7.00
N ASP A 150 -16.76 24.59 5.75
CA ASP A 150 -16.39 25.90 5.24
C ASP A 150 -16.77 26.04 3.75
N SER A 151 -16.53 27.20 3.14
CA SER A 151 -16.88 27.48 1.74
C SER A 151 -15.74 27.29 0.73
N THR A 152 -14.51 26.97 1.16
CA THR A 152 -13.31 27.07 0.31
C THR A 152 -12.50 25.77 0.20
N SER A 153 -12.56 24.91 1.21
CA SER A 153 -11.77 23.69 1.28
C SER A 153 -12.18 22.72 0.18
N ARG A 154 -11.17 22.16 -0.50
CA ARG A 154 -11.29 20.98 -1.35
C ARG A 154 -10.76 19.76 -0.61
N TRP A 155 -11.57 18.72 -0.58
CA TRP A 155 -11.35 17.53 0.24
C TRP A 155 -10.81 16.38 -0.60
N PRO A 156 -9.80 15.63 -0.12
CA PRO A 156 -9.40 14.40 -0.77
C PRO A 156 -10.56 13.39 -0.80
N VAL A 157 -10.55 12.54 -1.82
CA VAL A 157 -11.55 11.48 -1.99
C VAL A 157 -10.97 10.16 -1.47
N LEU A 158 -11.81 9.39 -0.77
CA LEU A 158 -11.51 8.02 -0.41
C LEU A 158 -12.55 7.08 -1.01
N LEU A 159 -12.13 6.19 -1.90
CA LEU A 159 -12.97 5.14 -2.45
C LEU A 159 -12.98 3.94 -1.51
N PHE A 160 -14.12 3.68 -0.90
CA PHE A 160 -14.30 2.60 0.07
C PHE A 160 -14.91 1.38 -0.61
N SER A 161 -14.27 0.21 -0.52
CA SER A 161 -14.82 -1.06 -0.99
C SER A 161 -14.96 -2.05 0.16
N HIS A 162 -16.18 -2.47 0.48
CA HIS A 162 -16.46 -3.47 1.51
C HIS A 162 -16.02 -4.88 1.10
N GLY A 163 -16.03 -5.87 2.00
CA GLY A 163 -15.74 -7.28 1.69
C GLY A 163 -16.86 -7.99 0.94
N LEU A 164 -16.65 -9.28 0.62
CA LEU A 164 -17.67 -10.11 -0.04
C LEU A 164 -18.96 -10.18 0.79
N GLY A 165 -20.11 -10.03 0.16
CA GLY A 165 -21.42 -10.15 0.80
C GLY A 165 -21.79 -9.00 1.75
N GLY A 166 -20.94 -7.96 1.84
CA GLY A 166 -21.19 -6.78 2.67
C GLY A 166 -22.04 -5.70 1.98
N SER A 167 -22.21 -4.57 2.69
CA SER A 167 -22.76 -3.34 2.11
C SER A 167 -22.26 -2.10 2.87
N PRO A 168 -22.30 -0.89 2.28
CA PRO A 168 -22.00 0.35 2.98
C PRO A 168 -22.85 0.62 4.25
N LEU A 169 -24.01 -0.02 4.39
CA LEU A 169 -24.93 0.15 5.53
C LEU A 169 -24.80 -0.94 6.60
N THR A 170 -24.01 -1.99 6.33
CA THR A 170 -23.72 -3.03 7.32
C THR A 170 -22.84 -2.42 8.43
N PRO A 171 -23.11 -2.71 9.73
CA PRO A 171 -22.38 -2.13 10.86
C PRO A 171 -20.85 -2.16 10.74
N GLU A 172 -20.32 -3.27 10.24
CA GLU A 172 -18.89 -3.51 10.06
C GLU A 172 -18.23 -2.52 9.09
N TYR A 173 -18.99 -1.95 8.15
CA TYR A 173 -18.46 -1.03 7.13
C TYR A 173 -18.90 0.42 7.33
N LEU A 174 -20.12 0.67 7.80
CA LEU A 174 -20.62 2.03 8.02
C LEU A 174 -19.78 2.80 9.06
N ASN A 175 -19.34 2.11 10.12
CA ASN A 175 -18.52 2.72 11.18
C ASN A 175 -17.13 3.13 10.68
N PRO A 176 -16.33 2.25 10.01
CA PRO A 176 -15.09 2.67 9.39
C PRO A 176 -15.26 3.76 8.32
N LEU A 177 -16.27 3.64 7.47
CA LEU A 177 -16.56 4.60 6.41
C LEU A 177 -16.80 6.01 6.98
N THR A 178 -17.70 6.13 7.97
CA THR A 178 -17.98 7.41 8.62
C THR A 178 -16.79 7.92 9.42
N ARG A 179 -16.02 7.04 10.07
CA ARG A 179 -14.78 7.43 10.74
C ARG A 179 -13.74 7.98 9.77
N LEU A 180 -13.58 7.41 8.58
CA LEU A 180 -12.68 7.96 7.56
C LEU A 180 -13.15 9.34 7.10
N ALA A 181 -14.46 9.54 6.93
CA ALA A 181 -15.01 10.85 6.59
C ALA A 181 -14.73 11.90 7.69
N SER A 182 -14.75 11.53 8.97
CA SER A 182 -14.48 12.46 10.08
C SER A 182 -13.03 12.97 10.11
N TYR A 183 -12.09 12.31 9.42
CA TYR A 183 -10.72 12.79 9.24
C TYR A 183 -10.54 13.76 8.07
N GLY A 184 -11.61 14.14 7.37
CA GLY A 184 -11.53 15.10 6.27
C GLY A 184 -11.47 14.45 4.89
N PHE A 185 -12.13 13.30 4.70
CA PHE A 185 -12.28 12.67 3.38
C PHE A 185 -13.72 12.74 2.90
N VAL A 186 -13.92 12.97 1.60
CA VAL A 186 -15.17 12.61 0.94
C VAL A 186 -15.08 11.13 0.59
N VAL A 187 -15.81 10.29 1.32
CA VAL A 187 -15.77 8.84 1.19
C VAL A 187 -16.94 8.37 0.34
N ILE A 188 -16.67 7.65 -0.75
CA ILE A 188 -17.68 7.04 -1.61
C ILE A 188 -17.61 5.52 -1.52
N ALA A 189 -18.76 4.86 -1.34
CA ALA A 189 -18.85 3.41 -1.22
C ALA A 189 -19.97 2.85 -2.11
N PRO A 190 -19.68 1.95 -3.07
CA PRO A 190 -20.69 1.25 -3.84
C PRO A 190 -21.42 0.19 -2.99
N PHE A 191 -22.69 -0.01 -3.27
CA PHE A 191 -23.41 -1.22 -2.86
C PHE A 191 -23.10 -2.32 -3.88
N HIS A 192 -22.06 -3.13 -3.65
CA HIS A 192 -21.59 -4.11 -4.63
C HIS A 192 -22.67 -5.13 -5.02
N GLY A 193 -23.45 -5.58 -4.03
CA GLY A 193 -24.55 -6.52 -4.26
C GLY A 193 -24.06 -7.86 -4.80
N ASP A 194 -22.96 -8.39 -4.25
CA ASP A 194 -22.22 -9.54 -4.81
C ASP A 194 -23.08 -10.77 -5.09
N PRO A 195 -24.00 -11.19 -4.20
CA PRO A 195 -24.87 -12.35 -4.42
C PRO A 195 -25.87 -12.17 -5.58
N ARG A 196 -25.98 -10.97 -6.19
CA ARG A 196 -26.69 -10.78 -7.46
C ARG A 196 -25.97 -11.48 -8.63
N PHE A 197 -24.67 -11.71 -8.50
CA PHE A 197 -23.81 -12.27 -9.53
C PHE A 197 -23.29 -13.66 -9.15
N ALA A 198 -22.91 -13.84 -7.87
CA ALA A 198 -22.39 -15.10 -7.39
C ALA A 198 -22.84 -15.37 -5.94
N ASP A 199 -23.64 -16.42 -5.75
CA ASP A 199 -24.11 -16.88 -4.42
C ASP A 199 -23.00 -17.67 -3.71
N VAL A 200 -21.90 -16.99 -3.35
CA VAL A 200 -20.73 -17.60 -2.72
C VAL A 200 -20.60 -17.09 -1.29
N ASN A 201 -20.70 -18.00 -0.32
CA ASN A 201 -20.21 -17.76 1.05
C ASN A 201 -18.79 -18.32 1.15
N ILE A 202 -17.85 -17.52 1.68
CA ILE A 202 -16.48 -17.95 1.96
C ILE A 202 -16.32 -17.89 3.48
N GLU A 203 -16.92 -18.85 4.18
CA GLU A 203 -16.84 -18.92 5.63
C GLU A 203 -15.72 -19.88 6.07
N ASN A 204 -15.37 -20.90 5.27
CA ASN A 204 -14.34 -21.89 5.64
C ASN A 204 -13.64 -22.56 4.43
N LEU A 205 -12.55 -23.30 4.72
CA LEU A 205 -11.79 -24.12 3.75
C LEU A 205 -12.66 -25.13 2.96
N SER A 206 -13.86 -25.46 3.44
CA SER A 206 -14.85 -26.31 2.77
C SER A 206 -15.58 -25.65 1.60
N ASP A 207 -15.60 -24.31 1.52
CA ASP A 207 -16.26 -23.54 0.45
C ASP A 207 -15.40 -23.44 -0.82
N ALA A 208 -14.12 -23.81 -0.73
CA ALA A 208 -13.20 -23.83 -1.87
C ALA A 208 -13.62 -24.81 -2.98
N LEU A 209 -14.35 -25.89 -2.65
CA LEU A 209 -14.94 -26.81 -3.63
C LEU A 209 -16.20 -26.23 -4.31
N TYR A 210 -16.95 -25.37 -3.62
CA TYR A 210 -18.11 -24.65 -4.19
C TYR A 210 -17.65 -23.56 -5.17
N ALA A 211 -16.58 -22.85 -4.83
CA ALA A 211 -15.93 -21.87 -5.69
C ALA A 211 -15.43 -22.45 -7.02
N ILE A 212 -15.13 -23.75 -7.11
CA ILE A 212 -14.72 -24.42 -8.37
C ILE A 212 -15.91 -24.60 -9.34
N VAL A 213 -17.13 -24.85 -8.83
CA VAL A 213 -18.32 -25.07 -9.67
C VAL A 213 -18.93 -23.74 -10.13
N HIS A 214 -18.88 -22.71 -9.28
CA HIS A 214 -19.34 -21.35 -9.58
C HIS A 214 -18.20 -20.40 -9.95
N PHE A 215 -17.05 -20.95 -10.35
CA PHE A 215 -15.85 -20.19 -10.62
C PHE A 215 -16.05 -19.06 -11.65
N PRO A 216 -16.72 -19.27 -12.81
CA PRO A 216 -16.92 -18.21 -13.79
C PRO A 216 -17.76 -17.04 -13.28
N THR A 217 -18.82 -17.30 -12.50
CA THR A 217 -19.67 -16.24 -11.95
C THR A 217 -18.99 -15.50 -10.81
N TYR A 218 -18.12 -16.17 -10.05
CA TYR A 218 -17.27 -15.52 -9.05
C TYR A 218 -16.26 -14.56 -9.69
N VAL A 219 -15.60 -14.99 -10.78
CA VAL A 219 -14.71 -14.13 -11.59
C VAL A 219 -15.48 -12.94 -12.17
N GLU A 220 -16.71 -13.16 -12.66
CA GLU A 220 -17.59 -12.09 -13.13
C GLU A 220 -17.90 -11.09 -12.01
N MET A 221 -18.29 -11.57 -10.84
CA MET A 221 -18.57 -10.73 -9.68
C MET A 221 -17.35 -9.88 -9.30
N GLN A 222 -16.16 -10.48 -9.15
CA GLN A 222 -14.92 -9.76 -8.86
C GLN A 222 -14.59 -8.71 -9.93
N SER A 223 -14.80 -9.06 -11.19
CA SER A 223 -14.55 -8.15 -12.31
C SER A 223 -15.52 -6.96 -12.33
N ILE A 224 -16.80 -7.20 -12.09
CA ILE A 224 -17.83 -6.15 -12.01
C ILE A 224 -17.57 -5.22 -10.82
N ARG A 225 -17.08 -5.74 -9.68
CA ARG A 225 -16.69 -4.90 -8.53
C ARG A 225 -15.62 -3.87 -8.89
N ALA A 226 -14.61 -4.24 -9.68
CA ALA A 226 -13.57 -3.29 -10.12
C ALA A 226 -14.13 -2.21 -11.09
N LEU A 227 -15.14 -2.58 -11.90
CA LEU A 227 -15.86 -1.61 -12.74
C LEU A 227 -16.73 -0.67 -11.88
N SER A 228 -17.38 -1.18 -10.84
CA SER A 228 -18.27 -0.37 -9.99
C SER A 228 -17.53 0.69 -9.20
N THR A 229 -16.29 0.40 -8.75
CA THR A 229 -15.43 1.38 -8.08
C THR A 229 -14.94 2.47 -9.05
N THR A 230 -14.66 2.12 -10.30
CA THR A 230 -14.29 3.08 -11.36
C THR A 230 -15.45 4.03 -11.65
N VAL A 231 -16.66 3.49 -11.83
CA VAL A 231 -17.87 4.29 -12.11
C VAL A 231 -18.30 5.11 -10.90
N ALA A 232 -18.06 4.63 -9.67
CA ALA A 232 -18.26 5.42 -8.46
C ALA A 232 -17.47 6.75 -8.52
N LEU A 233 -16.19 6.68 -8.91
CA LEU A 233 -15.35 7.87 -9.08
C LEU A 233 -15.86 8.76 -10.22
N ASP A 234 -16.25 8.19 -11.37
CA ASP A 234 -16.80 8.98 -12.49
C ASP A 234 -18.03 9.78 -12.05
N MET A 235 -18.95 9.11 -11.36
CA MET A 235 -20.19 9.69 -10.86
C MET A 235 -19.90 10.80 -9.83
N LEU A 236 -19.07 10.53 -8.82
CA LEU A 236 -18.74 11.51 -7.78
C LEU A 236 -18.03 12.74 -8.35
N LEU A 237 -17.07 12.53 -9.26
CA LEU A 237 -16.29 13.60 -9.87
C LEU A 237 -17.13 14.50 -10.77
N ALA A 238 -18.21 13.96 -11.35
CA ALA A 238 -19.13 14.70 -12.20
C ALA A 238 -20.33 15.31 -11.44
N ASP A 239 -20.64 14.84 -10.22
CA ASP A 239 -21.83 15.28 -9.48
C ASP A 239 -21.73 16.78 -9.12
N PRO A 240 -22.67 17.65 -9.57
CA PRO A 240 -22.63 19.08 -9.32
C PRO A 240 -22.60 19.48 -7.83
N ARG A 241 -23.09 18.62 -6.95
CA ARG A 241 -23.09 18.82 -5.50
C ARG A 241 -21.70 18.65 -4.89
N PHE A 242 -20.84 17.85 -5.51
CA PHE A 242 -19.53 17.46 -4.96
C PHE A 242 -18.34 18.01 -5.77
N GLN A 243 -18.43 18.13 -7.09
CA GLN A 243 -17.30 18.45 -7.98
C GLN A 243 -16.51 19.70 -7.58
N GLY A 244 -17.19 20.73 -7.05
CA GLY A 244 -16.54 21.98 -6.61
C GLY A 244 -15.80 21.88 -5.27
N ARG A 245 -15.96 20.75 -4.55
CA ARG A 245 -15.50 20.55 -3.17
C ARG A 245 -14.58 19.35 -2.99
N ILE A 246 -14.44 18.51 -4.00
CA ILE A 246 -13.50 17.39 -4.01
C ILE A 246 -12.20 17.79 -4.71
N ASP A 247 -11.09 17.20 -4.28
CA ASP A 247 -9.77 17.34 -4.88
C ASP A 247 -9.46 16.09 -5.73
N ALA A 248 -9.65 16.21 -7.05
CA ALA A 248 -9.52 15.10 -7.99
C ALA A 248 -8.07 14.57 -8.16
N ASP A 249 -7.07 15.33 -7.70
CA ASP A 249 -5.67 14.89 -7.73
C ASP A 249 -5.29 14.09 -6.48
N ARG A 250 -6.15 14.11 -5.45
CA ARG A 250 -5.94 13.40 -4.17
C ARG A 250 -7.04 12.38 -3.93
N ILE A 251 -6.92 11.23 -4.60
CA ILE A 251 -7.85 10.10 -4.50
C ILE A 251 -7.09 8.88 -3.98
N ALA A 252 -7.55 8.32 -2.87
CA ALA A 252 -7.03 7.06 -2.30
C ALA A 252 -8.14 6.02 -2.18
N GLY A 253 -7.78 4.76 -1.98
CA GLY A 253 -8.71 3.65 -1.79
C GLY A 253 -8.54 3.00 -0.40
N PHE A 254 -9.66 2.58 0.19
CA PHE A 254 -9.70 1.72 1.36
C PHE A 254 -10.56 0.49 1.05
N GLY A 255 -9.96 -0.70 1.14
CA GLY A 255 -10.62 -1.96 0.81
C GLY A 255 -10.57 -2.94 1.97
N ALA A 256 -11.71 -3.49 2.38
CA ALA A 256 -11.75 -4.57 3.36
C ALA A 256 -11.91 -5.92 2.65
N SER A 257 -11.12 -6.95 3.01
CA SER A 257 -11.24 -8.28 2.42
C SER A 257 -11.18 -8.25 0.88
N LEU A 258 -12.19 -8.77 0.19
CA LEU A 258 -12.34 -8.70 -1.28
C LEU A 258 -12.33 -7.26 -1.82
N GLY A 259 -12.63 -6.26 -0.99
CA GLY A 259 -12.47 -4.86 -1.34
C GLY A 259 -11.01 -4.45 -1.57
N GLY A 260 -10.04 -5.05 -0.85
CA GLY A 260 -8.63 -4.83 -1.12
C GLY A 260 -8.21 -5.38 -2.48
N GLU A 261 -8.70 -6.57 -2.82
CA GLU A 261 -8.53 -7.16 -4.16
C GLU A 261 -9.16 -6.28 -5.25
N THR A 262 -10.40 -5.85 -5.03
CA THR A 262 -11.17 -5.01 -5.96
C THR A 262 -10.38 -3.75 -6.35
N LEU A 263 -9.75 -3.08 -5.39
CA LEU A 263 -8.98 -1.86 -5.65
C LEU A 263 -7.65 -2.14 -6.37
N LEU A 264 -7.00 -3.28 -6.11
CA LEU A 264 -5.82 -3.71 -6.87
C LEU A 264 -6.19 -4.04 -8.33
N LEU A 265 -7.31 -4.73 -8.56
CA LEU A 265 -7.84 -4.99 -9.89
C LEU A 265 -8.19 -3.70 -10.63
N GLN A 266 -8.77 -2.72 -9.92
CA GLN A 266 -9.07 -1.40 -10.48
C GLN A 266 -7.82 -0.72 -11.06
N VAL A 267 -6.66 -0.81 -10.39
CA VAL A 267 -5.43 -0.13 -10.83
C VAL A 267 -4.60 -0.93 -11.84
N GLY A 268 -5.08 -2.08 -12.31
CA GLY A 268 -4.41 -2.85 -13.36
C GLY A 268 -3.96 -4.25 -12.98
N ALA A 269 -4.13 -4.68 -11.72
CA ALA A 269 -3.76 -6.04 -11.35
C ALA A 269 -4.59 -7.06 -12.15
N LYS A 270 -4.01 -8.24 -12.41
CA LYS A 270 -4.67 -9.31 -13.15
C LYS A 270 -5.35 -10.29 -12.20
N LEU A 271 -6.64 -10.52 -12.38
CA LEU A 271 -7.44 -11.49 -11.64
C LEU A 271 -7.14 -12.91 -12.13
N THR A 272 -7.09 -13.90 -11.24
CA THR A 272 -7.11 -15.32 -11.60
C THR A 272 -8.44 -15.69 -12.26
N VAL A 273 -8.38 -16.12 -13.53
CA VAL A 273 -9.56 -16.44 -14.36
C VAL A 273 -9.65 -17.90 -14.77
N SER A 274 -8.78 -18.78 -14.25
CA SER A 274 -8.93 -20.22 -14.46
C SER A 274 -8.37 -21.06 -13.32
N ILE A 275 -8.81 -22.32 -13.25
CA ILE A 275 -8.26 -23.34 -12.35
C ILE A 275 -6.74 -23.57 -12.61
N GLY A 276 -6.28 -23.34 -13.85
CA GLY A 276 -4.86 -23.41 -14.22
C GLY A 276 -4.02 -22.23 -13.71
N LEU A 277 -4.64 -21.27 -13.00
CA LEU A 277 -4.06 -20.04 -12.48
C LEU A 277 -3.61 -19.06 -13.58
N SER A 278 -4.27 -19.10 -14.75
CA SER A 278 -4.14 -18.01 -15.72
C SER A 278 -4.78 -16.75 -15.15
N SER A 279 -4.19 -15.59 -15.41
CA SER A 279 -4.72 -14.31 -14.96
C SER A 279 -4.98 -13.36 -16.11
N LYS A 280 -5.95 -12.45 -15.91
CA LYS A 280 -6.36 -11.45 -16.90
C LYS A 280 -6.62 -10.11 -16.22
N GLN A 281 -6.17 -9.05 -16.88
CA GLN A 281 -6.44 -7.68 -16.42
C GLN A 281 -7.92 -7.35 -16.64
N VAL A 282 -8.59 -6.85 -15.60
CA VAL A 282 -10.01 -6.45 -15.67
C VAL A 282 -10.15 -5.04 -16.22
N ILE A 283 -9.43 -4.09 -15.63
CA ILE A 283 -9.43 -2.67 -15.96
C ILE A 283 -8.06 -2.07 -15.57
N ALA A 284 -7.76 -0.84 -15.96
CA ALA A 284 -6.70 -0.03 -15.36
C ALA A 284 -7.14 1.43 -15.27
N ASP A 285 -7.39 1.88 -14.04
CA ASP A 285 -7.74 3.24 -13.70
C ASP A 285 -6.60 3.89 -12.87
N PRO A 286 -5.91 4.92 -13.39
CA PRO A 286 -4.74 5.52 -12.75
C PRO A 286 -5.09 6.56 -11.65
N ARG A 287 -6.37 6.72 -11.31
CA ARG A 287 -6.81 7.78 -10.38
C ARG A 287 -6.42 7.51 -8.93
N LEU A 288 -6.42 6.26 -8.48
CA LEU A 288 -6.00 5.91 -7.11
C LEU A 288 -4.49 6.15 -6.94
N LYS A 289 -4.14 6.98 -5.96
CA LYS A 289 -2.74 7.32 -5.61
C LYS A 289 -2.18 6.48 -4.48
N ALA A 290 -3.05 5.81 -3.73
CA ALA A 290 -2.70 4.90 -2.67
C ALA A 290 -3.88 3.95 -2.40
N ILE A 291 -3.58 2.75 -1.92
CA ILE A 291 -4.57 1.77 -1.50
C ILE A 291 -4.20 1.28 -0.10
N VAL A 292 -5.18 1.24 0.79
CA VAL A 292 -5.08 0.57 2.08
C VAL A 292 -6.03 -0.62 2.09
N GLY A 293 -5.49 -1.81 2.35
CA GLY A 293 -6.24 -3.06 2.49
C GLY A 293 -6.32 -3.49 3.96
N TYR A 294 -7.52 -3.57 4.54
CA TYR A 294 -7.74 -4.22 5.84
C TYR A 294 -8.17 -5.67 5.61
N VAL A 295 -7.50 -6.62 6.28
CA VAL A 295 -7.60 -8.07 6.04
C VAL A 295 -7.69 -8.41 4.55
N PRO A 296 -6.79 -7.86 3.71
CA PRO A 296 -7.01 -7.84 2.26
C PRO A 296 -6.97 -9.26 1.68
N TYR A 297 -7.92 -9.57 0.80
CA TYR A 297 -7.98 -10.87 0.16
C TYR A 297 -6.96 -10.96 -0.99
N PHE A 298 -5.99 -11.86 -0.85
CA PHE A 298 -5.03 -12.21 -1.91
C PHE A 298 -5.25 -13.65 -2.40
N GLY A 299 -6.42 -14.23 -2.14
CA GLY A 299 -6.69 -15.64 -2.41
C GLY A 299 -6.25 -16.56 -1.27
N GLN A 300 -6.23 -17.84 -1.57
CA GLN A 300 -5.81 -18.91 -0.68
C GLN A 300 -4.43 -19.43 -1.07
N LEU A 301 -3.73 -20.12 -0.15
CA LEU A 301 -2.38 -20.66 -0.40
C LEU A 301 -2.28 -21.53 -1.66
N PHE A 302 -3.35 -22.26 -1.98
CA PHE A 302 -3.41 -23.13 -3.18
C PHE A 302 -4.17 -22.48 -4.35
N PHE A 303 -4.71 -21.27 -4.16
CA PHE A 303 -5.50 -20.57 -5.16
C PHE A 303 -5.33 -19.04 -5.02
N PRO A 304 -4.21 -18.49 -5.52
CA PRO A 304 -3.92 -17.06 -5.46
C PRO A 304 -4.96 -16.23 -6.23
N ALA A 305 -5.25 -15.03 -5.73
CA ALA A 305 -6.17 -14.09 -6.38
C ALA A 305 -5.60 -13.51 -7.67
N PHE A 306 -4.27 -13.35 -7.76
CA PHE A 306 -3.61 -12.62 -8.85
C PHE A 306 -2.75 -13.51 -9.73
N GLY A 307 -3.31 -14.58 -10.27
CA GLY A 307 -2.60 -15.56 -11.09
C GLY A 307 -1.58 -16.37 -10.30
N ARG A 308 -0.88 -17.25 -11.03
CA ARG A 308 0.15 -18.12 -10.46
C ARG A 308 1.19 -17.32 -9.67
N ASP A 309 1.44 -17.76 -8.45
CA ASP A 309 2.39 -17.16 -7.51
C ASP A 309 2.14 -15.66 -7.25
N GLN A 310 0.93 -15.13 -7.52
CA GLN A 310 0.56 -13.71 -7.48
C GLN A 310 1.13 -12.83 -8.61
N ASN A 311 1.65 -13.40 -9.70
CA ASN A 311 2.31 -12.66 -10.79
C ASN A 311 1.45 -11.60 -11.52
N GLY A 312 0.13 -11.63 -11.31
CA GLY A 312 -0.80 -10.62 -11.78
C GLY A 312 -0.63 -9.25 -11.14
N LEU A 313 0.18 -9.15 -10.08
CA LEU A 313 0.57 -7.90 -9.42
C LEU A 313 1.87 -7.29 -9.98
N ASP A 314 2.60 -8.02 -10.82
CA ASP A 314 3.85 -7.55 -11.39
C ASP A 314 3.60 -6.26 -12.21
N GLY A 315 4.39 -5.21 -11.94
CA GLY A 315 4.26 -3.91 -12.60
C GLY A 315 3.24 -2.95 -11.97
N ILE A 316 2.50 -3.37 -10.94
CA ILE A 316 1.63 -2.47 -10.18
C ILE A 316 2.47 -1.62 -9.23
N ALA A 317 2.52 -0.32 -9.50
CA ALA A 317 3.34 0.65 -8.77
C ALA A 317 2.53 1.58 -7.84
N VAL A 318 1.21 1.46 -7.82
CA VAL A 318 0.36 2.24 -6.89
C VAL A 318 0.73 1.84 -5.45
N PRO A 319 1.03 2.80 -4.57
CA PRO A 319 1.33 2.52 -3.17
C PRO A 319 0.26 1.66 -2.48
N PHE A 320 0.69 0.60 -1.80
CA PHE A 320 -0.21 -0.31 -1.10
C PHE A 320 0.23 -0.56 0.34
N LEU A 321 -0.70 -0.43 1.29
CA LEU A 321 -0.56 -0.89 2.66
C LEU A 321 -1.56 -2.01 2.92
N GLY A 322 -1.09 -3.21 3.26
CA GLY A 322 -1.91 -4.29 3.81
C GLY A 322 -1.86 -4.29 5.34
N ILE A 323 -3.00 -4.50 5.99
CA ILE A 323 -3.13 -4.73 7.44
C ILE A 323 -3.83 -6.09 7.60
N SER A 324 -3.08 -7.13 7.95
CA SER A 324 -3.58 -8.52 8.01
C SER A 324 -3.67 -9.04 9.45
N GLY A 325 -4.66 -9.88 9.75
CA GLY A 325 -4.72 -10.60 11.02
C GLY A 325 -3.87 -11.88 10.99
N THR A 326 -3.13 -12.18 12.06
CA THR A 326 -2.32 -13.42 12.10
C THR A 326 -3.15 -14.69 12.33
N ALA A 327 -4.39 -14.55 12.78
CA ALA A 327 -5.35 -15.65 12.94
C ALA A 327 -6.44 -15.66 11.85
N ASP A 328 -6.26 -14.89 10.77
CA ASP A 328 -7.20 -14.86 9.65
C ASP A 328 -7.05 -16.12 8.78
N THR A 329 -8.13 -16.90 8.68
CA THR A 329 -8.21 -18.11 7.84
C THR A 329 -8.93 -17.87 6.51
N THR A 330 -9.62 -16.75 6.37
CA THR A 330 -10.40 -16.39 5.18
C THR A 330 -9.54 -15.62 4.18
N ALA A 331 -8.73 -14.68 4.67
CA ALA A 331 -7.69 -13.97 3.94
C ALA A 331 -6.34 -14.18 4.65
N PRO A 332 -5.74 -15.38 4.56
CA PRO A 332 -4.53 -15.70 5.30
C PRO A 332 -3.37 -14.77 4.94
N VAL A 333 -2.51 -14.49 5.92
CA VAL A 333 -1.37 -13.57 5.74
C VAL A 333 -0.34 -14.07 4.72
N GLY A 334 -0.22 -15.39 4.51
CA GLY A 334 0.74 -15.98 3.55
C GLY A 334 0.58 -15.44 2.12
N PRO A 335 -0.60 -15.60 1.48
CA PRO A 335 -0.87 -15.00 0.17
C PRO A 335 -0.69 -13.47 0.13
N ALA A 336 -0.97 -12.76 1.23
CA ALA A 336 -0.75 -11.33 1.31
C ALA A 336 0.76 -10.98 1.31
N ILE A 337 1.61 -11.75 2.00
CA ILE A 337 3.08 -11.60 1.95
C ILE A 337 3.56 -11.77 0.50
N GLU A 338 3.18 -12.88 -0.15
CA GLU A 338 3.56 -13.18 -1.53
C GLU A 338 3.13 -12.09 -2.50
N GLY A 339 1.89 -11.60 -2.35
CA GLY A 339 1.35 -10.56 -3.22
C GLY A 339 1.97 -9.19 -3.01
N VAL A 340 2.09 -8.74 -1.75
CA VAL A 340 2.66 -7.42 -1.45
C VAL A 340 4.13 -7.33 -1.90
N GLN A 341 4.90 -8.42 -1.79
CA GLN A 341 6.30 -8.45 -2.25
C GLN A 341 6.46 -8.21 -3.75
N ARG A 342 5.46 -8.51 -4.57
CA ARG A 342 5.49 -8.30 -6.03
C ARG A 342 5.24 -6.87 -6.47
N LEU A 343 4.65 -6.05 -5.62
CA LEU A 343 4.31 -4.68 -5.97
C LEU A 343 5.58 -3.86 -6.23
N GLY A 344 5.63 -3.18 -7.38
CA GLY A 344 6.82 -2.43 -7.81
C GLY A 344 6.99 -1.07 -7.13
N GLY A 345 5.93 -0.56 -6.49
CA GLY A 345 5.90 0.74 -5.84
C GLY A 345 6.18 0.69 -4.33
N SER A 346 5.78 1.76 -3.63
CA SER A 346 5.77 1.75 -2.16
C SER A 346 4.83 0.66 -1.66
N ARG A 347 5.30 -0.17 -0.73
CA ARG A 347 4.58 -1.37 -0.30
C ARG A 347 4.82 -1.64 1.16
N TYR A 348 3.75 -1.99 1.86
CA TYR A 348 3.78 -2.23 3.29
C TYR A 348 2.85 -3.38 3.64
N LEU A 349 3.27 -4.20 4.60
CA LEU A 349 2.41 -5.19 5.23
C LEU A 349 2.58 -5.10 6.73
N VAL A 350 1.49 -4.84 7.44
CA VAL A 350 1.40 -4.84 8.90
C VAL A 350 0.56 -6.03 9.31
N THR A 351 0.96 -6.72 10.37
CA THR A 351 0.19 -7.82 10.97
C THR A 351 -0.37 -7.40 12.31
N LEU A 352 -1.62 -7.80 12.59
CA LEU A 352 -2.27 -7.67 13.90
C LEU A 352 -2.33 -9.04 14.56
N GLU A 353 -1.65 -9.20 15.70
CA GLU A 353 -1.54 -10.50 16.36
C GLU A 353 -2.89 -10.99 16.90
N GLY A 354 -3.26 -12.24 16.57
CA GLY A 354 -4.48 -12.89 17.05
C GLY A 354 -5.78 -12.41 16.38
N VAL A 355 -5.71 -11.40 15.51
CA VAL A 355 -6.87 -10.87 14.79
C VAL A 355 -7.33 -11.86 13.71
N THR A 356 -8.65 -12.08 13.65
CA THR A 356 -9.33 -12.91 12.64
C THR A 356 -9.87 -12.04 11.50
N HIS A 357 -10.69 -12.59 10.60
CA HIS A 357 -11.13 -11.89 9.39
C HIS A 357 -12.07 -10.69 9.61
N HIS A 358 -12.73 -10.61 10.76
CA HIS A 358 -13.68 -9.52 11.01
C HIS A 358 -12.97 -8.25 11.49
N PHE A 359 -13.71 -7.14 11.48
CA PHE A 359 -13.21 -5.90 12.06
C PHE A 359 -12.88 -6.06 13.55
N ASP A 360 -11.62 -5.82 13.91
CA ASP A 360 -11.14 -5.96 15.29
C ASP A 360 -11.27 -4.63 16.05
N ILE A 361 -12.23 -4.59 16.98
CA ILE A 361 -12.48 -3.40 17.81
C ILE A 361 -11.24 -3.01 18.64
N PRO A 362 -10.53 -3.92 19.34
CA PRO A 362 -9.31 -3.58 20.06
C PRO A 362 -8.23 -2.91 19.20
N SER A 363 -8.02 -3.35 17.97
CA SER A 363 -7.01 -2.82 17.04
C SER A 363 -7.46 -1.59 16.25
N THR A 364 -8.62 -1.01 16.61
CA THR A 364 -9.21 0.11 15.88
C THR A 364 -8.24 1.29 15.73
N ASN A 365 -7.53 1.67 16.79
CA ASN A 365 -6.63 2.82 16.73
C ASN A 365 -5.42 2.56 15.84
N ASP A 366 -4.91 1.33 15.82
CA ASP A 366 -3.82 0.86 14.99
C ASP A 366 -4.23 0.92 13.52
N ILE A 367 -5.39 0.32 13.19
CA ILE A 367 -5.95 0.29 11.83
C ILE A 367 -6.06 1.70 11.26
N PHE A 368 -6.69 2.63 11.99
CA PHE A 368 -6.87 3.99 11.49
C PHE A 368 -5.58 4.80 11.47
N THR A 369 -4.68 4.61 12.44
CA THR A 369 -3.39 5.33 12.47
C THR A 369 -2.54 4.97 11.26
N TRP A 370 -2.37 3.68 10.98
CA TRP A 370 -1.68 3.21 9.78
C TRP A 370 -2.37 3.69 8.49
N THR A 371 -3.69 3.53 8.41
CA THR A 371 -4.47 3.93 7.23
C THR A 371 -4.28 5.40 6.90
N LEU A 372 -4.38 6.28 7.90
CA LEU A 372 -4.34 7.73 7.69
C LEU A 372 -2.93 8.23 7.40
N ILE A 373 -1.91 7.70 8.09
CA ILE A 373 -0.51 8.06 7.82
C ILE A 373 -0.11 7.60 6.42
N ALA A 374 -0.43 6.35 6.05
CA ALA A 374 -0.13 5.82 4.72
C ALA A 374 -0.85 6.59 3.60
N THR A 375 -2.13 6.89 3.81
CA THR A 375 -2.91 7.70 2.86
C THR A 375 -2.30 9.10 2.71
N ALA A 376 -2.01 9.80 3.81
CA ALA A 376 -1.42 11.13 3.76
C ALA A 376 -0.04 11.13 3.06
N ALA A 377 0.83 10.16 3.38
CA ALA A 377 2.16 9.99 2.79
C ALA A 377 2.15 9.89 1.25
N HIS A 378 1.10 9.28 0.70
CA HIS A 378 0.96 9.04 -0.72
C HIS A 378 -0.04 10.00 -1.41
N LEU A 379 -0.72 10.86 -0.64
CA LEU A 379 -1.46 12.02 -1.14
C LEU A 379 -0.66 13.34 -1.07
N GLY A 380 0.65 13.25 -0.82
CA GLY A 380 1.60 14.36 -0.96
C GLY A 380 2.12 14.95 0.35
N ASP A 381 1.72 14.43 1.52
CA ASP A 381 2.28 14.84 2.80
C ASP A 381 3.66 14.19 3.02
N ARG A 382 4.70 14.99 2.78
CA ARG A 382 6.10 14.55 2.96
C ARG A 382 6.47 14.24 4.41
N GLY A 383 5.83 14.88 5.40
CA GLY A 383 6.05 14.56 6.81
C GLY A 383 5.44 13.21 7.19
N ALA A 384 4.21 12.96 6.74
CA ALA A 384 3.58 11.63 6.88
C ALA A 384 4.38 10.54 6.15
N ARG A 385 5.03 10.86 5.03
CA ARG A 385 5.92 9.92 4.33
C ARG A 385 7.15 9.53 5.14
N VAL A 386 7.80 10.49 5.81
CA VAL A 386 8.89 10.18 6.74
C VAL A 386 8.38 9.34 7.90
N GLN A 387 7.24 9.70 8.48
CA GLN A 387 6.64 8.95 9.56
C GLN A 387 6.33 7.49 9.15
N LEU A 388 5.74 7.27 7.98
CA LEU A 388 5.46 5.94 7.42
C LEU A 388 6.73 5.12 7.19
N ALA A 389 7.77 5.75 6.65
CA ALA A 389 9.06 5.11 6.40
C ALA A 389 9.80 4.71 7.69
N ARG A 390 9.46 5.29 8.84
CA ARG A 390 10.14 5.07 10.12
C ARG A 390 9.34 4.25 11.12
N MET A 391 8.03 4.38 11.13
CA MET A 391 7.17 3.67 12.08
C MET A 391 7.20 2.15 11.88
N THR A 392 7.06 1.41 12.97
CA THR A 392 7.00 -0.05 13.03
C THR A 392 5.74 -0.57 13.69
N ASN A 393 5.15 0.23 14.58
CA ASN A 393 3.93 -0.11 15.32
C ASN A 393 3.26 1.13 15.92
N VAL A 394 2.02 0.97 16.37
CA VAL A 394 1.22 1.99 17.07
C VAL A 394 1.23 1.70 18.57
N ALA A 395 1.23 2.73 19.40
CA ALA A 395 1.25 2.58 20.85
C ALA A 395 -0.16 2.32 21.41
N GLY A 396 -0.26 1.40 22.38
CA GLY A 396 -1.43 1.28 23.25
C GLY A 396 -2.70 0.74 22.59
N GLY A 397 -2.58 0.14 21.39
CA GLY A 397 -3.65 -0.56 20.68
C GLY A 397 -3.46 -2.08 20.69
N GLY A 398 -3.79 -2.73 19.58
CA GLY A 398 -3.45 -4.13 19.33
C GLY A 398 -1.94 -4.39 19.27
N ASP A 399 -1.50 -5.65 19.15
CA ASP A 399 -0.09 -5.97 18.86
C ASP A 399 0.10 -5.96 17.35
N ASP A 400 0.37 -4.75 16.82
CA ASP A 400 0.64 -4.50 15.42
C ASP A 400 2.15 -4.56 15.12
N ARG A 401 2.51 -5.18 14.01
CA ARG A 401 3.92 -5.35 13.61
C ARG A 401 4.11 -5.15 12.12
N LEU A 402 5.02 -4.26 11.76
CA LEU A 402 5.50 -4.11 10.40
C LEU A 402 6.29 -5.36 9.96
N LEU A 403 5.85 -5.98 8.87
CA LEU A 403 6.44 -7.19 8.30
C LEU A 403 7.15 -6.92 6.97
N ILE A 404 6.58 -6.08 6.12
CA ILE A 404 7.18 -5.63 4.86
C ILE A 404 7.14 -4.11 4.84
N ASP A 405 8.24 -3.47 4.43
CA ASP A 405 8.25 -2.05 4.11
C ASP A 405 9.18 -1.69 2.96
N TYR A 406 8.69 -0.84 2.07
CA TYR A 406 9.48 -0.04 1.18
C TYR A 406 8.75 1.26 0.87
N THR A 407 9.43 2.39 1.08
CA THR A 407 8.91 3.73 0.76
C THR A 407 9.69 4.29 -0.41
N ALA A 408 9.05 4.38 -1.57
CA ALA A 408 9.67 5.00 -2.73
C ALA A 408 9.86 6.52 -2.50
N PRO A 409 10.85 7.15 -3.13
CA PRO A 409 11.09 8.59 -3.00
C PRO A 409 9.86 9.46 -3.35
N ALA A 410 9.68 10.59 -2.65
CA ALA A 410 8.57 11.51 -2.92
C ALA A 410 8.65 12.19 -4.29
N LEU A 411 7.47 12.41 -4.88
CA LEU A 411 7.28 13.29 -6.04
C LEU A 411 6.29 14.42 -5.68
N PRO A 412 6.41 15.59 -6.33
CA PRO A 412 7.49 16.01 -7.24
C PRO A 412 8.83 16.23 -6.50
N PHE A 413 9.94 16.29 -7.24
CA PHE A 413 11.25 16.69 -6.71
C PHE A 413 11.21 18.15 -6.25
N LEU A 414 11.78 18.43 -5.08
CA LEU A 414 12.11 19.79 -4.66
C LEU A 414 13.44 20.23 -5.29
N PRO A 415 13.71 21.55 -5.38
CA PRO A 415 14.96 22.05 -5.92
C PRO A 415 16.19 21.42 -5.24
N GLY A 416 17.08 20.86 -6.06
CA GLY A 416 18.30 20.22 -5.59
C GLY A 416 18.14 18.75 -5.18
N GLU A 417 16.94 18.16 -5.24
CA GLU A 417 16.76 16.72 -4.99
C GLU A 417 17.08 15.88 -6.23
N VAL A 418 17.65 14.69 -6.00
CA VAL A 418 17.89 13.63 -6.99
C VAL A 418 17.58 12.28 -6.36
N ASP A 419 17.24 11.28 -7.16
CA ASP A 419 17.10 9.92 -6.67
C ASP A 419 18.42 9.16 -6.85
N VAL A 420 18.77 8.37 -5.84
CA VAL A 420 19.85 7.39 -5.90
C VAL A 420 19.21 6.04 -6.20
N VAL A 421 19.55 5.49 -7.36
CA VAL A 421 18.98 4.25 -7.89
C VAL A 421 19.91 3.09 -7.58
N GLU A 422 19.36 2.01 -7.01
CA GLU A 422 20.09 0.76 -6.77
C GLU A 422 19.93 -0.23 -7.94
N TYR A 423 21.04 -0.90 -8.25
CA TYR A 423 21.16 -1.97 -9.22
C TYR A 423 21.78 -3.20 -8.56
N HIS A 424 21.39 -4.38 -9.02
CA HIS A 424 21.94 -5.66 -8.60
C HIS A 424 22.46 -6.46 -9.80
N ARG A 425 23.51 -7.24 -9.56
CA ARG A 425 24.13 -8.13 -10.54
C ARG A 425 24.16 -9.55 -10.01
N ASP A 426 23.30 -10.41 -10.55
CA ASP A 426 23.12 -11.81 -10.14
C ASP A 426 24.42 -12.62 -10.08
N LEU A 427 25.32 -12.43 -11.06
CA LEU A 427 26.54 -13.25 -11.17
C LEU A 427 27.46 -13.12 -9.96
N THR A 428 27.53 -11.92 -9.37
CA THR A 428 28.42 -11.61 -8.26
C THR A 428 27.67 -11.34 -6.95
N ASP A 429 26.34 -11.27 -7.00
CA ASP A 429 25.49 -10.80 -5.90
C ASP A 429 25.95 -9.42 -5.37
N HIS A 430 26.28 -8.53 -6.31
CA HIS A 430 26.75 -7.19 -5.98
C HIS A 430 25.64 -6.17 -6.18
N TYR A 431 25.57 -5.23 -5.24
CA TYR A 431 24.76 -4.04 -5.32
C TYR A 431 25.62 -2.84 -5.74
N PHE A 432 25.02 -1.98 -6.54
CA PHE A 432 25.61 -0.73 -7.01
C PHE A 432 24.56 0.37 -6.93
N MET A 433 24.98 1.60 -6.64
CA MET A 433 24.07 2.74 -6.62
C MET A 433 24.66 3.98 -7.28
N THR A 434 23.81 4.78 -7.92
CA THR A 434 24.21 6.05 -8.52
C THR A 434 23.04 7.04 -8.59
N SER A 435 23.36 8.33 -8.60
CA SER A 435 22.41 9.40 -8.94
C SER A 435 22.70 10.05 -10.30
N ILE A 436 23.76 9.59 -11.00
CA ILE A 436 24.25 10.22 -12.23
C ILE A 436 23.36 9.78 -13.40
N PRO A 437 22.60 10.69 -14.06
CA PRO A 437 21.62 10.30 -15.08
C PRO A 437 22.20 9.53 -16.27
N LEU A 438 23.42 9.86 -16.70
CA LEU A 438 24.09 9.16 -17.80
C LEU A 438 24.53 7.74 -17.42
N GLU A 439 24.88 7.50 -16.16
CA GLU A 439 25.25 6.18 -15.65
C GLU A 439 24.00 5.30 -15.49
N ILE A 440 22.93 5.87 -14.93
CA ILE A 440 21.60 5.25 -14.86
C ILE A 440 21.15 4.81 -16.27
N ALA A 441 21.21 5.72 -17.25
CA ALA A 441 20.82 5.41 -18.63
C ALA A 441 21.68 4.31 -19.27
N ALA A 442 22.98 4.26 -18.95
CA ALA A 442 23.88 3.22 -19.45
C ALA A 442 23.61 1.85 -18.81
N LEU A 443 23.32 1.82 -17.50
CA LEU A 443 22.95 0.60 -16.79
C LEU A 443 21.61 0.05 -17.26
N ASP A 444 20.60 0.93 -17.41
CA ASP A 444 19.27 0.56 -17.91
C ASP A 444 19.29 0.03 -19.36
N ALA A 445 20.25 0.47 -20.17
CA ALA A 445 20.45 -0.03 -21.53
C ALA A 445 21.22 -1.38 -21.58
N GLY A 446 21.89 -1.74 -20.49
CA GLY A 446 22.62 -3.00 -20.34
C GLY A 446 21.74 -4.13 -19.83
N SER A 447 22.30 -5.35 -19.80
CA SER A 447 21.63 -6.54 -19.24
C SER A 447 22.36 -7.15 -18.04
N GLU A 448 23.52 -6.62 -17.66
CA GLU A 448 24.31 -7.15 -16.53
C GLU A 448 23.84 -6.63 -15.17
N TRP A 449 23.29 -5.41 -15.13
CA TRP A 449 22.82 -4.75 -13.92
C TRP A 449 21.33 -4.53 -14.04
N LEU A 450 20.57 -5.07 -13.10
CA LEU A 450 19.12 -4.96 -13.06
C LEU A 450 18.73 -3.99 -11.95
N ARG A 451 17.80 -3.06 -12.22
CA ARG A 451 17.22 -2.25 -11.17
C ARG A 451 16.58 -3.16 -10.12
N THR A 452 16.88 -2.92 -8.86
CA THR A 452 16.25 -3.63 -7.73
C THR A 452 14.83 -3.13 -7.45
N GLY A 453 14.51 -1.93 -7.94
CA GLY A 453 13.29 -1.19 -7.58
C GLY A 453 13.39 -0.48 -6.22
N THR A 454 14.55 -0.55 -5.55
CA THR A 454 14.85 0.20 -4.33
C THR A 454 15.60 1.48 -4.66
N GLU A 455 15.12 2.60 -4.13
CA GLU A 455 15.68 3.92 -4.37
C GLU A 455 15.55 4.75 -3.09
N PHE A 456 16.40 5.76 -2.95
CA PHE A 456 16.23 6.77 -1.89
C PHE A 456 16.57 8.16 -2.42
N LYS A 457 16.00 9.19 -1.78
CA LYS A 457 16.21 10.57 -2.20
C LYS A 457 17.49 11.15 -1.58
N ALA A 458 18.30 11.79 -2.41
CA ALA A 458 19.49 12.53 -2.03
C ALA A 458 19.46 13.94 -2.64
N PHE A 459 20.59 14.64 -2.58
CA PHE A 459 20.75 15.97 -3.16
C PHE A 459 21.77 15.97 -4.31
N ALA A 460 21.54 16.85 -5.29
CA ALA A 460 22.45 17.05 -6.39
C ALA A 460 23.81 17.58 -5.91
N LEU A 461 24.89 17.21 -6.58
CA LEU A 461 26.22 17.77 -6.30
C LEU A 461 26.21 19.29 -6.53
N GLY A 462 26.78 20.03 -5.57
CA GLY A 462 26.80 21.50 -5.59
C GLY A 462 25.50 22.15 -5.13
N SER A 463 24.53 21.38 -4.64
CA SER A 463 23.29 21.93 -4.05
C SER A 463 23.56 22.68 -2.75
N GLY A 464 24.59 22.26 -1.99
CA GLY A 464 24.90 22.78 -0.67
C GLY A 464 23.94 22.30 0.42
N LEU A 465 23.10 21.29 0.13
CA LEU A 465 22.09 20.74 1.04
C LEU A 465 22.61 19.55 1.87
N GLY A 466 23.78 19.01 1.51
CA GLY A 466 24.41 17.90 2.21
C GLY A 466 25.93 17.85 2.03
N LEU A 467 26.53 16.75 2.46
CA LEU A 467 27.94 16.44 2.27
C LEU A 467 28.10 15.53 1.05
N PRO A 468 29.13 15.73 0.21
CA PRO A 468 29.31 14.94 -1.00
C PRO A 468 29.75 13.51 -0.68
N ALA A 469 29.08 12.53 -1.28
CA ALA A 469 29.37 11.11 -1.12
C ALA A 469 30.56 10.70 -1.98
N CYS A 470 31.67 10.34 -1.34
CA CYS A 470 32.84 9.76 -1.99
C CYS A 470 32.51 8.36 -2.50
N ARG A 471 32.74 8.11 -3.80
CA ARG A 471 32.67 6.78 -4.43
C ARG A 471 34.07 6.22 -4.64
N PHE A 472 34.24 4.96 -4.25
CA PHE A 472 35.47 4.20 -4.46
C PHE A 472 35.17 2.89 -5.16
N PHE A 473 36.09 2.45 -6.00
CA PHE A 473 36.09 1.12 -6.61
C PHE A 473 37.33 0.35 -6.14
N SER A 474 37.19 -0.94 -5.83
CA SER A 474 38.33 -1.78 -5.45
C SER A 474 39.34 -1.83 -6.61
N MET A 475 40.64 -1.80 -6.29
CA MET A 475 41.64 -1.79 -7.37
C MET A 475 41.54 -3.10 -8.20
N PRO A 476 41.50 -3.02 -9.54
CA PRO A 476 41.26 -4.18 -10.41
C PRO A 476 42.22 -5.37 -10.20
N ALA A 477 43.46 -5.10 -9.77
CA ALA A 477 44.46 -6.13 -9.50
C ALA A 477 44.18 -6.98 -8.24
N LEU A 478 43.18 -6.59 -7.44
CA LEU A 478 42.90 -7.16 -6.12
C LEU A 478 41.60 -7.95 -6.06
N SER A 479 40.92 -8.20 -7.20
CA SER A 479 39.69 -9.00 -7.36
C SER A 479 39.13 -9.54 -6.05
N PRO A 480 38.05 -8.93 -5.56
CA PRO A 480 36.85 -8.70 -6.38
C PRO A 480 36.41 -7.23 -6.53
N ASP A 481 35.61 -7.01 -7.57
CA ASP A 481 35.08 -5.74 -8.09
C ASP A 481 33.98 -5.19 -7.17
N THR A 482 34.26 -4.20 -6.34
CA THR A 482 33.26 -3.69 -5.39
C THR A 482 33.33 -2.18 -5.21
N HIS A 483 32.19 -1.60 -4.83
CA HIS A 483 32.06 -0.18 -4.59
C HIS A 483 31.86 0.12 -3.11
N PHE A 484 32.46 1.22 -2.67
CA PHE A 484 32.27 1.76 -1.34
C PHE A 484 31.86 3.23 -1.41
N PHE A 485 30.90 3.60 -0.56
CA PHE A 485 30.35 4.95 -0.51
C PHE A 485 30.36 5.50 0.91
N THR A 486 30.75 6.78 1.05
CA THR A 486 30.70 7.49 2.33
C THR A 486 30.61 8.99 2.17
N ILE A 487 29.82 9.65 3.03
CA ILE A 487 29.82 11.11 3.19
C ILE A 487 30.68 11.57 4.38
N ASN A 488 31.22 10.63 5.17
CA ASN A 488 32.06 10.98 6.32
C ASN A 488 33.45 11.40 5.80
N PRO A 489 33.88 12.67 6.03
CA PRO A 489 35.13 13.17 5.48
C PRO A 489 36.36 12.44 6.03
N VAL A 490 36.31 11.93 7.26
CA VAL A 490 37.40 11.16 7.86
C VAL A 490 37.49 9.77 7.20
N GLU A 491 36.36 9.08 7.07
CA GLU A 491 36.29 7.77 6.40
C GLU A 491 36.74 7.90 4.93
N CYS A 492 36.26 8.92 4.22
CA CYS A 492 36.67 9.18 2.84
C CYS A 492 38.18 9.40 2.72
N ASN A 493 38.80 10.18 3.61
CA ASN A 493 40.25 10.40 3.57
C ASN A 493 41.05 9.13 3.90
N ILE A 494 40.57 8.30 4.83
CA ILE A 494 41.20 7.01 5.16
C ILE A 494 41.15 6.05 3.98
N VAL A 495 39.98 5.87 3.36
CA VAL A 495 39.79 4.98 2.20
C VAL A 495 40.62 5.48 1.02
N ARG A 496 40.63 6.79 0.78
CA ARG A 496 41.42 7.42 -0.29
C ARG A 496 42.92 7.25 -0.14
N ALA A 497 43.43 7.17 1.09
CA ALA A 497 44.85 6.95 1.35
C ALA A 497 45.28 5.48 1.16
N SER A 498 44.33 4.55 1.08
CA SER A 498 44.61 3.13 0.91
C SER A 498 44.94 2.79 -0.54
N PRO A 499 46.01 2.02 -0.80
CA PRO A 499 46.34 1.54 -2.14
C PRO A 499 45.40 0.42 -2.61
N LEU A 500 44.37 0.06 -1.84
CA LEU A 500 43.39 -0.95 -2.23
C LEU A 500 42.19 -0.35 -2.99
N TRP A 501 42.05 0.97 -2.99
CA TRP A 501 40.88 1.67 -3.51
C TRP A 501 41.26 2.72 -4.56
N LEU A 502 40.47 2.81 -5.62
CA LEU A 502 40.47 3.89 -6.59
C LEU A 502 39.36 4.88 -6.24
N PHE A 503 39.69 6.15 -6.03
CA PHE A 503 38.69 7.21 -5.88
C PHE A 503 38.12 7.59 -7.23
N GLU A 504 36.81 7.41 -7.40
CA GLU A 504 36.11 7.66 -8.67
C GLU A 504 35.43 9.03 -8.73
N GLY A 505 35.29 9.71 -7.59
CA GLY A 505 34.69 11.04 -7.50
C GLY A 505 33.55 11.10 -6.50
N PHE A 506 32.74 12.15 -6.63
CA PHE A 506 31.52 12.34 -5.85
C PHE A 506 30.31 12.01 -6.72
N VAL A 507 29.26 11.42 -6.12
CA VAL A 507 28.08 10.94 -6.86
C VAL A 507 26.75 11.61 -6.48
N PHE A 508 26.61 12.08 -5.25
CA PHE A 508 25.46 12.86 -4.74
C PHE A 508 25.87 13.57 -3.45
N GLU A 509 25.03 14.45 -2.93
CA GLU A 509 25.11 15.01 -1.58
C GLU A 509 24.06 14.38 -0.67
N ALA A 510 24.40 14.08 0.58
CA ALA A 510 23.44 13.60 1.57
C ALA A 510 23.74 14.16 2.97
N GLN A 511 22.74 14.16 3.84
CA GLN A 511 22.90 14.63 5.21
C GLN A 511 23.44 13.50 6.10
N PRO A 512 24.36 13.79 7.03
CA PRO A 512 24.84 12.81 7.98
C PRO A 512 23.80 12.55 9.08
N PRO A 513 23.78 11.35 9.68
CA PRO A 513 23.15 11.13 10.97
C PRO A 513 23.65 12.12 12.03
N GLN A 514 22.81 12.39 13.01
CA GLN A 514 23.12 13.20 14.18
C GLN A 514 24.10 12.46 15.09
N THR A 515 24.64 13.15 16.10
CA THR A 515 25.66 12.57 17.00
C THR A 515 25.18 11.38 17.82
N ASP A 516 23.86 11.23 17.97
CA ASP A 516 23.21 10.08 18.61
C ASP A 516 22.96 8.91 17.64
N GLY A 517 23.37 9.03 16.38
CA GLY A 517 23.19 8.01 15.34
C GLY A 517 21.84 8.07 14.60
N ASN A 518 20.94 8.98 14.97
CA ASN A 518 19.62 9.10 14.36
C ASN A 518 19.58 10.12 13.22
N CYS A 519 18.60 9.97 12.33
CA CYS A 519 18.28 11.02 11.38
C CYS A 519 17.29 12.04 11.97
N PRO A 520 17.40 13.33 11.58
CA PRO A 520 16.39 14.35 11.89
C PRO A 520 14.97 13.86 11.61
N ALA A 521 13.99 14.34 12.37
CA ALA A 521 12.61 13.84 12.30
C ALA A 521 11.93 14.02 10.92
N ASP A 522 12.48 14.89 10.06
CA ASP A 522 12.05 15.15 8.69
C ASP A 522 12.90 14.40 7.63
N ARG A 523 13.66 13.39 8.05
CA ARG A 523 14.52 12.57 7.17
C ARG A 523 14.31 11.07 7.41
N ILE A 524 14.57 10.29 6.35
CA ILE A 524 14.52 8.83 6.35
C ILE A 524 15.95 8.29 6.51
N PRO A 525 16.22 7.40 7.49
CA PRO A 525 17.53 6.76 7.62
C PRO A 525 17.86 5.87 6.41
N VAL A 526 19.09 6.01 5.88
CA VAL A 526 19.67 5.06 4.92
C VAL A 526 20.74 4.26 5.63
N THR A 527 20.47 2.97 5.78
CA THR A 527 21.27 2.01 6.54
C THR A 527 22.26 1.30 5.63
N ARG A 528 23.53 1.25 6.04
CA ARG A 528 24.58 0.51 5.34
C ARG A 528 24.69 -0.91 5.91
N LEU A 529 24.74 -1.91 5.04
CA LEU A 529 25.04 -3.29 5.38
C LEU A 529 26.28 -3.75 4.61
N TYR A 530 27.08 -4.63 5.24
CA TYR A 530 28.23 -5.28 4.63
C TYR A 530 28.01 -6.78 4.56
N ASN A 531 28.22 -7.41 3.41
CA ASN A 531 27.97 -8.83 3.22
C ASN A 531 29.03 -9.75 3.88
N ASN A 532 29.85 -9.24 4.79
CA ASN A 532 30.86 -9.99 5.52
C ASN A 532 31.86 -10.74 4.60
N GLY A 533 32.08 -10.26 3.37
CA GLY A 533 32.97 -10.91 2.40
C GLY A 533 32.45 -12.26 1.91
N MET A 534 31.13 -12.49 1.99
CA MET A 534 30.48 -13.72 1.53
C MET A 534 30.89 -14.06 0.10
N ASN A 535 31.10 -15.36 -0.15
CA ASN A 535 31.53 -15.91 -1.44
C ASN A 535 32.82 -15.31 -2.03
N ARG A 536 33.66 -14.66 -1.21
CA ARG A 536 34.83 -13.87 -1.66
C ARG A 536 34.41 -12.76 -2.62
N GLN A 537 33.26 -12.15 -2.36
CA GLN A 537 32.66 -11.07 -3.14
C GLN A 537 32.19 -9.96 -2.18
N PRO A 538 33.08 -9.32 -1.37
CA PRO A 538 32.72 -8.22 -0.47
C PRO A 538 31.92 -7.13 -1.18
N ASN A 539 30.78 -6.76 -0.61
CA ASN A 539 29.92 -5.71 -1.14
C ASN A 539 29.11 -5.05 -0.01
N HIS A 540 28.76 -3.79 -0.23
CA HIS A 540 27.91 -3.01 0.66
C HIS A 540 26.58 -2.69 -0.02
N ARG A 541 25.50 -2.68 0.76
CA ARG A 541 24.16 -2.28 0.32
C ARG A 541 23.62 -1.16 1.20
N PHE A 542 22.77 -0.29 0.64
CA PHE A 542 22.26 0.92 1.29
C PHE A 542 20.73 0.95 1.21
N LEU A 543 20.06 0.81 2.35
CA LEU A 543 18.61 0.56 2.39
C LEU A 543 17.88 1.53 3.33
N THR A 544 16.68 1.93 2.91
CA THR A 544 15.69 2.59 3.77
C THR A 544 14.70 1.59 4.39
N SER A 545 14.58 0.40 3.80
CA SER A 545 13.67 -0.67 4.25
C SER A 545 14.20 -1.38 5.48
N LYS A 546 13.34 -1.49 6.50
CA LYS A 546 13.65 -2.17 7.76
C LYS A 546 13.50 -3.69 7.60
N SER A 547 12.46 -4.14 6.90
CA SER A 547 12.20 -5.55 6.62
C SER A 547 13.31 -6.17 5.77
N GLU A 548 13.79 -5.46 4.75
CA GLU A 548 14.90 -5.93 3.91
C GLU A 548 16.22 -5.95 4.69
N THR A 549 16.48 -4.91 5.50
CA THR A 549 17.64 -4.89 6.41
C THR A 549 17.64 -6.12 7.33
N ALA A 550 16.50 -6.44 7.94
CA ALA A 550 16.36 -7.61 8.82
C ALA A 550 16.54 -8.94 8.07
N ALA A 551 15.99 -9.06 6.86
CA ALA A 551 16.16 -10.25 6.02
C ALA A 551 17.65 -10.47 5.67
N MET A 552 18.35 -9.43 5.24
CA MET A 552 19.78 -9.52 4.92
C MET A 552 20.64 -9.86 6.14
N GLN A 553 20.30 -9.34 7.32
CA GLN A 553 20.98 -9.74 8.56
C GLN A 553 20.80 -11.23 8.86
N ALA A 554 19.60 -11.78 8.62
CA ALA A 554 19.33 -13.21 8.77
C ALA A 554 20.14 -14.07 7.78
N GLU A 555 20.49 -13.52 6.62
CA GLU A 555 21.38 -14.12 5.62
C GLU A 555 22.88 -13.98 5.94
N GLY A 556 23.23 -13.27 7.01
CA GLY A 556 24.62 -13.12 7.48
C GLY A 556 25.30 -11.80 7.12
N TRP A 557 24.56 -10.81 6.62
CA TRP A 557 25.08 -9.45 6.44
C TRP A 557 25.27 -8.76 7.79
N ILE A 558 26.34 -7.97 7.90
CA ILE A 558 26.68 -7.14 9.05
C ILE A 558 25.98 -5.79 8.89
N LEU A 559 25.15 -5.44 9.88
CA LEU A 559 24.54 -4.12 10.00
C LEU A 559 25.57 -3.10 10.50
N GLU A 560 25.89 -2.10 9.67
CA GLU A 560 26.78 -1.00 10.05
C GLU A 560 26.01 0.24 10.56
N GLY A 561 24.70 0.31 10.30
CA GLY A 561 23.79 1.34 10.81
C GLY A 561 23.51 2.48 9.81
N PRO A 562 22.74 3.51 10.21
CA PRO A 562 22.47 4.68 9.40
C PRO A 562 23.75 5.43 9.03
N VAL A 563 23.93 5.72 7.74
CA VAL A 563 25.08 6.48 7.22
C VAL A 563 24.67 7.72 6.43
N PHE A 564 23.43 7.74 5.91
CA PHE A 564 22.82 8.91 5.27
C PHE A 564 21.44 9.17 5.87
N CYS A 565 21.00 10.43 5.78
CA CYS A 565 19.64 10.86 6.06
C CYS A 565 19.02 11.38 4.76
N ALA A 566 18.18 10.54 4.16
CA ALA A 566 17.49 10.81 2.91
C ALA A 566 16.32 11.78 3.09
N ALA A 567 16.06 12.57 2.07
CA ALA A 567 14.80 13.30 1.96
C ALA A 567 13.63 12.30 1.72
N PRO A 568 12.37 12.72 1.94
CA PRO A 568 11.20 11.84 1.85
C PRO A 568 10.94 11.26 0.46
#